data_AF-A0A371M9E7-F1
#
_entry.id   AF-A0A371M9E7-F1
#
_cell.length_a   1.000
_cell.length_b   1.000
_cell.length_c   1.000
_cell.angle_alpha   90.00
_cell.angle_beta   90.00
_cell.angle_gamma   90.00
#
_symmetry.space_group_name_H-M   'P 1'
#
loop_
_entity.id
_entity.type
_entity.pdbx_description
1 polymer ?
#
loop_
_entity_poly.entity_id
_entity_poly.type
_entity_poly.pdbx_seq_one_letter_code
_entity_poly.pdbx_strand_id
1 'polypeptide(L)'
;MEFAEMDSAVLFGLITMVTWGIWIILGNAASESMDPRTAAAISYLVAALLAFGFIIVSDASLAVTARGGLLAGVAGLFTGTGLISMYIGFTHGSTTVVSTLGAMYFVVAAVIGIVVLGENLTVTKVTGIAFAVLGIVLVTR
;
A
#
# COMPACT_ATOMS: atom_id res chain seq x y z
N MET A 1 0.68 -8.64 -34.43
CA MET A 1 1.00 -7.74 -33.30
C MET A 1 0.04 -8.12 -32.18
N GLU A 2 0.46 -9.14 -31.44
CA GLU A 2 -0.22 -9.67 -30.27
C GLU A 2 0.09 -8.68 -29.15
N PHE A 3 -0.83 -7.74 -28.89
CA PHE A 3 -0.83 -7.06 -27.60
C PHE A 3 -1.12 -8.15 -26.60
N ALA A 4 -0.04 -8.65 -26.00
CA ALA A 4 -0.02 -9.75 -25.06
C ALA A 4 -1.21 -9.64 -24.08
N GLU A 5 -1.91 -10.75 -23.88
CA GLU A 5 -2.75 -10.93 -22.69
C GLU A 5 -1.88 -10.62 -21.47
N MET A 6 -2.01 -9.39 -20.95
CA MET A 6 -1.31 -8.99 -19.75
C MET A 6 -1.88 -9.85 -18.63
N ASP A 7 -0.99 -10.59 -17.96
CA ASP A 7 -1.34 -11.36 -16.77
C ASP A 7 -2.15 -10.48 -15.81
N SER A 8 -3.32 -10.97 -15.38
CA SER A 8 -4.26 -10.19 -14.58
C SER A 8 -3.61 -9.64 -13.30
N ALA A 9 -2.63 -10.35 -12.71
CA ALA A 9 -1.93 -9.87 -11.53
C ALA A 9 -1.03 -8.66 -11.86
N VAL A 10 -0.37 -8.67 -13.03
CA VAL A 10 0.41 -7.53 -13.53
C VAL A 10 -0.52 -6.33 -13.76
N LEU A 11 -1.68 -6.55 -14.38
CA LEU A 11 -2.65 -5.48 -14.62
C LEU A 11 -3.12 -4.84 -13.29
N PHE A 12 -3.58 -5.63 -12.32
CA PHE A 12 -4.01 -5.10 -11.03
C PHE A 12 -2.87 -4.44 -10.25
N GLY A 13 -1.65 -4.98 -10.37
CA GLY A 13 -0.45 -4.38 -9.81
C GLY A 13 -0.16 -2.99 -10.40
N LEU A 14 -0.29 -2.82 -11.71
CA LEU A 14 -0.10 -1.54 -12.39
C LEU A 14 -1.17 -0.51 -12.00
N ILE A 15 -2.44 -0.93 -11.95
CA ILE A 15 -3.54 -0.07 -11.47
C ILE A 15 -3.22 0.40 -10.04
N THR A 16 -2.78 -0.50 -9.17
CA THR A 16 -2.40 -0.17 -7.79
C THR A 16 -1.24 0.84 -7.79
N MET A 17 -0.15 0.57 -8.51
CA MET A 17 1.00 1.46 -8.57
C MET A 17 0.63 2.88 -9.01
N VAL A 18 -0.17 3.02 -10.07
CA VAL A 18 -0.57 4.33 -10.61
C VAL A 18 -1.49 5.06 -9.64
N THR A 19 -2.51 4.38 -9.11
CA THR A 19 -3.48 4.99 -8.19
C THR A 19 -2.83 5.44 -6.87
N TRP A 20 -1.89 4.65 -6.34
CA TRP A 20 -1.10 5.04 -5.17
C TRP A 20 -0.17 6.22 -5.45
N GLY A 21 0.44 6.29 -6.64
CA GLY A 21 1.23 7.45 -7.06
C GLY A 21 0.42 8.75 -7.09
N ILE A 22 -0.77 8.71 -7.69
CA ILE A 22 -1.70 9.86 -7.70
C ILE A 22 -2.13 10.23 -6.27
N TRP A 23 -2.46 9.23 -5.46
CA TRP A 23 -2.85 9.41 -4.06
C TRP A 23 -1.76 10.11 -3.24
N ILE A 24 -0.46 9.84 -3.44
CA ILE A 24 0.63 10.53 -2.72
C ILE A 24 0.56 12.05 -2.96
N ILE A 25 0.36 12.48 -4.20
CA ILE A 25 0.31 13.91 -4.56
C ILE A 25 -0.92 14.58 -3.95
N LEU A 26 -2.09 13.96 -4.10
CA LEU A 26 -3.34 14.49 -3.57
C LEU A 26 -3.36 14.49 -2.03
N GLY A 27 -2.84 13.42 -1.42
CA GLY A 27 -2.74 13.26 0.02
C GLY A 27 -1.80 14.28 0.64
N ASN A 28 -0.65 14.55 0.00
CA ASN A 28 0.26 15.61 0.43
C ASN A 28 -0.41 16.99 0.35
N ALA A 29 -1.03 17.31 -0.79
CA ALA A 29 -1.75 18.58 -0.95
C ALA A 29 -2.88 18.74 0.09
N ALA A 30 -3.61 17.66 0.39
CA ALA A 30 -4.61 17.65 1.44
C ALA A 30 -3.99 17.91 2.83
N SER A 31 -2.89 17.21 3.16
CA SER A 31 -2.12 17.41 4.40
C SER A 31 -1.58 18.83 4.59
N GLU A 32 -1.27 19.55 3.51
CA GLU A 32 -0.83 20.94 3.58
C GLU A 32 -2.00 21.92 3.73
N SER A 33 -3.18 21.55 3.24
CA SER A 33 -4.39 22.40 3.26
C SER A 33 -5.18 22.34 4.57
N MET A 34 -5.00 21.30 5.37
CA MET A 34 -5.72 21.08 6.64
C MET A 34 -4.90 20.18 7.57
N ASP A 35 -5.39 19.96 8.81
CA ASP A 35 -4.73 19.03 9.73
C ASP A 35 -4.56 17.64 9.07
N PRO A 36 -3.34 17.06 9.04
CA PRO A 36 -3.05 15.82 8.31
C PRO A 36 -3.82 14.61 8.85
N ARG A 37 -4.20 14.61 10.13
CA ARG A 37 -5.03 13.55 10.72
C ARG A 37 -6.45 13.64 10.19
N THR A 38 -6.94 14.87 9.98
CA THR A 38 -8.24 15.12 9.35
C THR A 38 -8.22 14.73 7.87
N ALA A 39 -7.17 15.09 7.13
CA ALA A 39 -6.98 14.67 5.73
C ALA A 39 -6.93 13.15 5.58
N ALA A 40 -6.22 12.45 6.49
CA ALA A 40 -6.21 10.99 6.54
C ALA A 40 -7.61 10.42 6.80
N ALA A 41 -8.32 10.93 7.81
CA ALA A 41 -9.65 10.45 8.17
C ALA A 41 -10.65 10.58 7.01
N ILE A 42 -10.67 11.72 6.32
CA ILE A 42 -11.53 11.93 5.14
C ILE A 42 -11.16 10.97 4.02
N SER A 43 -9.86 10.85 3.70
CA SER A 43 -9.38 9.99 2.62
C SER A 43 -9.75 8.52 2.85
N TYR A 44 -9.65 8.04 4.08
CA TYR A 44 -10.08 6.68 4.42
C TYR A 44 -11.57 6.48 4.47
N LEU A 45 -12.34 7.48 4.88
CA LEU A 45 -13.79 7.38 4.82
C LEU A 45 -14.23 7.20 3.37
N VAL A 46 -13.65 7.98 2.44
CA VAL A 46 -13.91 7.84 1.00
C VAL A 46 -13.46 6.47 0.49
N ALA A 47 -12.26 6.00 0.86
CA ALA A 47 -11.77 4.68 0.45
C ALA A 47 -12.64 3.53 1.00
N ALA A 48 -13.09 3.63 2.25
CA ALA A 48 -13.99 2.66 2.86
C ALA A 48 -15.33 2.63 2.12
N LEU A 49 -15.95 3.79 1.88
CA LEU A 49 -17.20 3.87 1.11
C LEU A 49 -17.06 3.31 -0.30
N LEU A 50 -15.92 3.55 -0.97
CA LEU A 50 -15.62 2.95 -2.27
C LEU A 50 -15.54 1.42 -2.20
N ALA A 51 -14.81 0.88 -1.21
CA ALA A 51 -14.69 -0.57 -1.02
C ALA A 51 -16.03 -1.23 -0.65
N PHE A 52 -16.83 -0.59 0.20
CA PHE A 52 -18.18 -1.04 0.54
C PHE A 52 -19.15 -0.94 -0.65
N GLY A 53 -19.07 0.12 -1.44
CA GLY A 53 -19.85 0.24 -2.66
C GLY A 53 -19.48 -0.86 -3.67
N PHE A 54 -18.19 -1.12 -3.83
CA PHE A 54 -17.68 -2.14 -4.73
C PHE A 54 -18.17 -3.55 -4.36
N ILE A 55 -18.15 -3.93 -3.09
CA ILE A 55 -18.63 -5.27 -2.70
C ILE A 55 -20.13 -5.45 -2.97
N ILE A 56 -20.94 -4.39 -2.81
CA ILE A 56 -22.40 -4.42 -3.06
C ILE A 56 -22.72 -4.66 -4.54
N VAL A 57 -21.95 -4.08 -5.45
CA VAL A 57 -22.17 -4.20 -6.90
C VAL A 57 -21.41 -5.37 -7.52
N SER A 58 -20.60 -6.08 -6.73
CA SER A 58 -19.86 -7.25 -7.17
C SER A 58 -20.62 -8.54 -6.89
N ASP A 59 -20.28 -9.63 -7.61
CA ASP A 59 -20.81 -10.97 -7.33
C ASP A 59 -20.12 -11.64 -6.11
N ALA A 60 -19.59 -10.85 -5.17
CA ALA A 60 -18.87 -11.35 -4.02
C ALA A 60 -19.79 -12.00 -2.97
N SER A 61 -19.28 -13.05 -2.32
CA SER A 61 -19.94 -13.61 -1.14
C SER A 61 -19.78 -12.69 0.06
N LEU A 62 -20.89 -12.37 0.73
CA LEU A 62 -20.91 -11.57 1.97
C LEU A 62 -20.69 -12.41 3.24
N ALA A 63 -20.35 -13.69 3.10
CA ALA A 63 -20.11 -14.57 4.23
C ALA A 63 -18.82 -14.19 4.97
N VAL A 64 -18.94 -13.81 6.25
CA VAL A 64 -17.79 -13.51 7.11
C VAL A 64 -17.50 -14.70 8.03
N THR A 65 -16.32 -15.30 7.88
CA THR A 65 -15.82 -16.30 8.84
C THR A 65 -15.05 -15.61 9.97
N ALA A 66 -15.01 -16.21 11.16
CA ALA A 66 -14.27 -15.64 12.30
C ALA A 66 -12.79 -15.38 11.97
N ARG A 67 -12.13 -16.35 11.32
CA ARG A 67 -10.74 -16.21 10.89
C ARG A 67 -10.57 -15.14 9.81
N GLY A 68 -11.43 -15.14 8.78
CA GLY A 68 -11.35 -14.16 7.69
C GLY A 68 -11.59 -12.73 8.18
N GLY A 69 -12.62 -12.53 9.00
CA GLY A 69 -12.93 -11.25 9.61
C GLY A 69 -11.81 -10.74 10.52
N LEU A 70 -11.20 -11.62 11.33
CA LEU A 70 -10.06 -11.26 12.17
C LEU A 70 -8.85 -10.82 11.32
N LEU A 71 -8.48 -11.60 10.31
CA LEU A 71 -7.35 -11.26 9.44
C LEU A 71 -7.58 -9.94 8.68
N ALA A 72 -8.78 -9.75 8.13
CA ALA A 72 -9.15 -8.52 7.44
C ALA A 72 -9.15 -7.32 8.41
N GLY A 73 -9.67 -7.49 9.62
CA GLY A 73 -9.67 -6.45 10.65
C GLY A 73 -8.25 -6.04 11.07
N VAL A 74 -7.38 -7.03 11.32
CA VAL A 74 -5.96 -6.76 11.64
C VAL A 74 -5.24 -6.10 10.47
N ALA A 75 -5.46 -6.55 9.23
CA ALA A 75 -4.91 -5.90 8.04
C ALA A 75 -5.38 -4.44 7.92
N GLY A 76 -6.66 -4.18 8.22
CA GLY A 76 -7.23 -2.83 8.28
C GLY A 76 -6.55 -1.95 9.34
N LEU A 77 -6.26 -2.48 10.54
CA LEU A 77 -5.54 -1.75 11.59
C LEU A 77 -4.13 -1.32 11.15
N PHE A 78 -3.37 -2.22 10.52
CA PHE A 78 -2.04 -1.90 10.00
C PHE A 78 -2.10 -0.92 8.84
N THR A 79 -3.07 -1.10 7.93
CA THR A 79 -3.29 -0.18 6.82
C THR A 79 -3.57 1.21 7.36
N GLY A 80 -4.57 1.35 8.24
CA GLY A 80 -4.98 2.60 8.88
C GLY A 80 -3.83 3.33 9.58
N THR A 81 -3.08 2.60 10.41
CA THR A 81 -1.87 3.13 11.07
C THR A 81 -0.87 3.64 10.05
N GLY A 82 -0.59 2.85 9.01
CA GLY A 82 0.36 3.19 7.95
C GLY A 82 0.04 4.51 7.26
N LEU A 83 -1.18 4.71 6.75
CA LEU A 83 -1.46 5.98 6.07
C LEU A 83 -1.63 7.14 7.04
N ILE A 84 -2.15 6.96 8.27
CA ILE A 84 -2.15 8.06 9.25
C ILE A 84 -0.71 8.55 9.48
N SER A 85 0.23 7.62 9.68
CA SER A 85 1.66 7.96 9.79
C SER A 85 2.20 8.65 8.53
N MET A 86 1.76 8.24 7.34
CA MET A 86 2.18 8.82 6.06
C MET A 86 1.67 10.26 5.87
N TYR A 87 0.39 10.51 6.17
CA TYR A 87 -0.23 11.85 6.13
C TYR A 87 0.44 12.81 7.11
N ILE A 88 0.73 12.36 8.33
CA ILE A 88 1.49 13.15 9.32
C ILE A 88 2.93 13.36 8.80
N GLY A 89 3.55 12.32 8.22
CA GLY A 89 4.90 12.40 7.68
C GLY A 89 5.05 13.42 6.55
N PHE A 90 4.05 13.54 5.68
CA PHE A 90 4.01 14.53 4.59
C PHE A 90 4.19 15.97 5.08
N THR A 91 3.77 16.30 6.31
CA THR A 91 3.96 17.64 6.86
C THR A 91 5.26 17.85 7.63
N HIS A 92 6.03 16.78 7.88
CA HIS A 92 7.24 16.82 8.71
C HIS A 92 8.54 16.69 7.91
N GLY A 93 8.48 16.29 6.64
CA GLY A 93 9.67 16.07 5.83
C GLY A 93 9.36 15.98 4.34
N SER A 94 10.34 15.52 3.57
CA SER A 94 10.17 15.35 2.12
C SER A 94 9.10 14.30 1.83
N THR A 95 8.04 14.70 1.13
CA THR A 95 6.99 13.82 0.60
C THR A 95 7.60 12.65 -0.18
N THR A 96 8.65 12.90 -0.95
CA THR A 96 9.40 11.86 -1.67
C THR A 96 10.03 10.85 -0.72
N VAL A 97 10.66 11.30 0.37
CA VAL A 97 11.27 10.39 1.35
C VAL A 97 10.21 9.55 2.05
N VAL A 98 9.15 10.18 2.56
CA VAL A 98 8.05 9.50 3.27
C VAL A 98 7.35 8.50 2.34
N SER A 99 7.07 8.90 1.11
CA SER A 99 6.40 8.03 0.13
C SER A 99 7.26 6.87 -0.32
N THR A 100 8.54 7.11 -0.58
CA THR A 100 9.48 6.08 -1.01
C THR A 100 9.69 5.04 0.09
N LEU A 101 9.88 5.47 1.34
CA LEU A 101 9.97 4.56 2.48
C LEU A 101 8.66 3.79 2.69
N GLY A 102 7.51 4.47 2.58
CA GLY A 102 6.21 3.83 2.69
C GLY A 102 6.02 2.74 1.65
N ALA A 103 6.42 2.98 0.40
CA ALA A 103 6.35 1.99 -0.68
C ALA A 103 7.21 0.74 -0.41
N MET A 104 8.18 0.77 0.51
CA MET A 104 8.98 -0.40 0.91
C MET A 104 8.24 -1.42 1.77
N TYR A 105 6.95 -1.26 2.02
CA TYR A 105 6.20 -2.25 2.80
C TYR A 105 6.37 -3.68 2.24
N PHE A 106 6.65 -3.85 0.94
CA PHE A 106 6.93 -5.16 0.35
C PHE A 106 8.22 -5.81 0.87
N VAL A 107 9.22 -5.03 1.29
CA VAL A 107 10.45 -5.56 1.90
C VAL A 107 10.11 -6.16 3.27
N VAL A 108 9.32 -5.45 4.07
CA VAL A 108 8.83 -5.95 5.35
C VAL A 108 7.98 -7.21 5.15
N ALA A 109 7.08 -7.20 4.17
CA ALA A 109 6.26 -8.36 3.82
C ALA A 109 7.11 -9.57 3.40
N ALA A 110 8.15 -9.36 2.58
CA ALA A 110 9.07 -10.42 2.17
C ALA A 110 9.82 -11.02 3.37
N VAL A 111 10.32 -10.18 4.28
CA VAL A 111 11.00 -10.64 5.51
C VAL A 111 10.04 -11.45 6.39
N ILE A 112 8.80 -10.99 6.57
CA ILE A 112 7.78 -11.75 7.32
C ILE A 112 7.47 -13.08 6.62
N GLY A 113 7.36 -13.09 5.29
CA GLY A 113 7.15 -14.31 4.51
C GLY A 113 8.25 -15.34 4.76
N ILE A 114 9.52 -14.90 4.74
CA ILE A 114 10.66 -15.77 4.99
C ILE A 114 10.68 -16.26 6.46
N VAL A 115 10.57 -15.35 7.43
CA VAL A 115 10.81 -15.64 8.85
C VAL A 115 9.61 -16.33 9.52
N VAL A 116 8.39 -15.91 9.18
CA VAL A 116 7.16 -16.34 9.86
C VAL A 116 6.41 -17.38 9.05
N LEU A 117 6.36 -17.22 7.71
CA LEU A 117 5.61 -18.13 6.84
C LEU A 117 6.48 -19.27 6.28
N GLY A 118 7.79 -19.25 6.52
CA GLY A 118 8.73 -20.27 6.07
C GLY A 118 8.97 -20.25 4.56
N GLU A 119 8.78 -19.10 3.90
CA GLU A 119 9.08 -18.98 2.48
C GLU A 119 10.57 -19.18 2.20
N ASN A 120 10.88 -19.87 1.10
CA ASN A 120 12.26 -20.09 0.68
C ASN A 120 12.98 -18.76 0.41
N LEU A 121 14.13 -18.60 1.07
CA LEU A 121 15.08 -17.55 0.79
C LEU A 121 15.87 -17.90 -0.47
N THR A 122 15.60 -17.21 -1.57
CA THR A 122 16.34 -17.38 -2.82
C THR A 122 17.32 -16.23 -3.01
N VAL A 123 18.42 -16.51 -3.72
CA VAL A 123 19.41 -15.48 -4.10
C VAL A 123 18.70 -14.33 -4.84
N THR A 124 17.77 -14.66 -5.74
CA THR A 124 16.98 -13.66 -6.47
C THR A 124 16.18 -12.74 -5.56
N LYS A 125 15.48 -13.26 -4.54
CA LYS A 125 14.74 -12.44 -3.57
C LYS A 125 15.68 -11.51 -2.80
N VAL A 126 16.81 -12.03 -2.34
CA VAL A 126 17.82 -11.23 -1.61
C VAL A 126 18.36 -10.11 -2.49
N THR A 127 18.75 -10.42 -3.72
CA THR A 127 19.26 -9.43 -4.67
C THR A 127 18.21 -8.38 -5.03
N GLY A 128 16.95 -8.78 -5.22
CA GLY A 128 15.84 -7.86 -5.47
C GLY A 128 15.60 -6.89 -4.32
N ILE A 129 15.57 -7.40 -3.08
CA ILE A 129 15.46 -6.56 -1.87
C ILE A 129 16.66 -5.61 -1.75
N ALA A 130 17.87 -6.09 -2.01
CA ALA A 130 19.07 -5.26 -1.98
C ALA A 130 19.00 -4.11 -3.02
N PHE A 131 18.58 -4.40 -4.25
CA PHE A 131 18.40 -3.37 -5.28
C PHE A 131 17.29 -2.37 -4.92
N ALA A 132 16.19 -2.84 -4.32
CA ALA A 132 15.14 -1.94 -3.83
C ALA A 132 15.68 -0.98 -2.76
N VAL A 133 16.40 -1.50 -1.76
CA VAL A 133 17.03 -0.68 -0.72
C VAL A 133 17.99 0.34 -1.34
N LEU A 134 18.85 -0.09 -2.26
CA LEU A 134 19.79 0.80 -2.95
C LEU A 134 19.08 1.88 -3.76
N GLY A 135 18.08 1.53 -4.55
CA GLY A 135 17.29 2.49 -5.32
C GLY A 135 16.69 3.57 -4.43
N ILE A 136 16.29 3.21 -3.22
CA ILE A 136 15.68 4.14 -2.28
C ILE A 136 16.70 5.02 -1.61
N VAL A 137 17.86 4.48 -1.23
CA VAL A 137 18.98 5.31 -0.75
C VAL A 137 19.35 6.36 -1.81
N LEU A 138 19.28 6.02 -3.11
CA LEU A 138 19.55 6.97 -4.19
C LEU A 138 18.43 8.01 -4.37
N VAL A 139 17.16 7.60 -4.30
CA VAL A 139 16.00 8.51 -4.44
C VAL A 139 15.85 9.46 -3.25
N THR A 140 16.29 9.05 -2.06
CA THR A 140 16.13 9.81 -0.81
C THR A 140 17.31 10.74 -0.49
N ARG A 141 18.35 10.76 -1.32
CA ARG A 141 19.53 11.62 -1.20
C ARG A 141 19.44 12.82 -2.13
#